data_AF-A0A063Y1F3-F1
#
_entry.id   AF-A0A063Y1F3-F1
#
_cell.length_a   1.000
_cell.length_b   1.000
_cell.length_c   1.000
_cell.angle_alpha   90.00
_cell.angle_beta   90.00
_cell.angle_gamma   90.00
#
_symmetry.space_group_name_H-M   'P 1'
#
loop_
_entity.id
_entity.type
_entity.pdbx_description
1 polymer ?
#
loop_
_entity_poly.entity_id
_entity_poly.type
_entity_poly.pdbx_seq_one_letter_code
_entity_poly.pdbx_strand_id
1 'polypeptide(L)'
;MLDREIQLVSNRHRVLLIEDEPGDVALIQLHLQEKDADAFSLSVAATLAEAMTWLEQSDELPDVILLDLNLPDSAGLVTLLNLKEKSRDIPIVVLTGVDDTRLIREALKSGAQDYLVKGTDGQALRKALRYAIVRHERDQTARLSEAVFNITDTGIMMLDRHFLIRQYNPAFLRLTGLTAPLKSGLTPHMLPCQFQATRSWEVLLDELQEKGACADELACRLPGCVERVLSMRAHAVYTSDGYVSGYVMVFDDITERKRVQEKLAYQATHDSLTGLPNRTLFHDRLQQSVTEANRYGTAFALMYIDLDGFKPVNDTLGHSAGDQVLIEVARRIESVVRQSDTVARLSGDEFAVILGHCDDLAKAETVAEKLLATFAVPMHLPQGRVNIGASIGIAGCPADARDAHYLLKAADEAMYQAKRQGKHQVCRYTAHSPGAPE
;
A
#
# COMPACT_ATOMS: atom_id res chain seq x y z
N MET A 1 19.19 20.24 36.73
CA MET A 1 20.49 19.86 36.16
C MET A 1 20.22 18.71 35.20
N LEU A 2 20.08 18.88 33.89
CA LEU A 2 20.68 19.84 32.95
C LEU A 2 19.67 20.21 31.86
N ASP A 3 19.55 21.51 31.61
CA ASP A 3 19.52 22.18 30.30
C ASP A 3 18.79 21.49 29.13
N ARG A 4 17.48 21.73 29.08
CA ARG A 4 16.80 22.03 27.81
C ARG A 4 16.21 23.43 27.94
N GLU A 5 17.09 24.43 28.01
CA GLU A 5 16.73 25.77 27.55
C GLU A 5 16.37 25.64 26.08
N ILE A 6 15.06 25.76 25.82
CA ILE A 6 14.53 26.09 24.52
C ILE A 6 15.29 27.33 24.08
N GLN A 7 16.16 27.20 23.07
CA GLN A 7 16.60 28.34 22.27
C GLN A 7 15.32 28.97 21.70
N LEU A 8 14.77 29.94 22.42
CA LEU A 8 13.88 30.94 21.87
C LEU A 8 14.71 31.67 20.82
N VAL A 9 14.67 31.17 19.58
CA VAL A 9 15.00 31.99 18.43
C VAL A 9 14.10 33.20 18.55
N SER A 10 14.69 34.36 18.86
CA SER A 10 14.03 35.66 18.82
C SER A 10 13.61 35.90 17.38
N ASN A 11 12.45 35.37 16.97
CA ASN A 11 11.96 35.47 15.62
C ASN A 11 11.25 36.82 15.49
N ARG A 12 12.04 37.87 15.30
CA ARG A 12 11.50 39.21 15.09
C ARG A 12 10.78 39.24 13.74
N HIS A 13 9.53 39.68 13.73
CA HIS A 13 8.78 39.79 12.49
C HIS A 13 9.38 40.90 11.61
N ARG A 14 9.79 40.55 10.39
CA ARG A 14 10.39 41.47 9.42
C ARG A 14 9.31 42.25 8.70
N VAL A 15 9.34 43.57 8.85
CA VAL A 15 8.41 44.51 8.22
C VAL A 15 9.17 45.30 7.17
N LEU A 16 8.71 45.25 5.92
CA LEU A 16 9.16 46.19 4.89
C LEU A 16 8.15 47.35 4.83
N LEU A 17 8.58 48.54 5.23
CA LEU A 17 7.84 49.78 5.09
C LEU A 17 8.21 50.46 3.77
N ILE A 18 7.22 50.81 2.96
CA ILE A 18 7.37 51.56 1.73
C ILE A 18 6.68 52.91 1.91
N GLU A 19 7.47 53.95 2.20
CA GLU A 19 7.01 55.28 2.61
C GLU A 19 8.13 56.29 2.33
N ASP A 20 7.82 57.40 1.65
CA ASP A 20 8.80 58.42 1.28
C ASP A 20 8.92 59.54 2.30
N GLU A 21 7.89 59.76 3.13
CA GLU A 21 7.90 60.83 4.12
C GLU A 21 8.74 60.45 5.37
N PRO A 22 9.87 61.14 5.65
CA PRO A 22 10.75 60.77 6.76
C PRO A 22 10.09 60.90 8.15
N GLY A 23 9.09 61.77 8.28
CA GLY A 23 8.31 61.94 9.51
C GLY A 23 7.45 60.71 9.83
N ASP A 24 6.75 60.19 8.83
CA ASP A 24 5.93 58.97 8.96
C ASP A 24 6.79 57.74 9.21
N VAL A 25 7.93 57.62 8.53
CA VAL A 25 8.93 56.56 8.77
C VAL A 25 9.39 56.58 10.23
N ALA A 26 9.78 57.75 10.75
CA ALA A 26 10.26 57.88 12.12
C ALA A 26 9.16 57.54 13.15
N LEU A 27 7.91 57.93 12.88
CA LEU A 27 6.76 57.64 13.74
C LEU A 27 6.46 56.14 13.76
N ILE A 28 6.42 55.48 12.60
CA ILE A 28 6.20 54.03 12.49
C ILE A 28 7.34 53.27 13.16
N GLN A 29 8.59 53.70 12.95
CA GLN A 29 9.74 53.09 13.61
C GLN A 29 9.63 53.17 15.13
N LEU A 30 9.20 54.31 15.69
CA LEU A 30 8.95 54.47 17.12
C LEU A 30 7.79 53.60 17.61
N HIS A 31 6.69 53.51 16.86
CA HIS A 31 5.55 52.67 17.19
C HIS A 31 5.84 51.16 17.16
N LEU A 32 6.85 50.73 16.39
CA LEU A 32 7.27 49.34 16.29
C LEU A 32 8.40 48.94 17.26
N GLN A 33 8.97 49.90 18.01
CA GLN A 33 9.98 49.60 19.03
C GLN A 33 9.35 48.87 20.23
N GLU A 34 9.48 47.55 20.26
CA GLU A 34 9.17 46.70 21.41
C GLU A 34 10.44 45.98 21.93
N LYS A 35 10.48 45.70 23.24
CA LYS A 35 11.57 44.92 23.87
C LYS A 35 11.24 43.43 24.01
N ASP A 36 10.09 43.00 23.47
CA ASP A 36 9.57 41.64 23.62
C ASP A 36 10.12 40.68 22.57
N ALA A 37 9.91 39.37 22.76
CA ALA A 37 10.28 38.32 21.82
C ALA A 37 9.56 38.43 20.46
N ASP A 38 8.36 39.04 20.44
CA ASP A 38 7.54 39.33 19.24
C ASP A 38 7.83 40.72 18.63
N ALA A 39 9.03 41.26 18.87
CA ALA A 39 9.43 42.56 18.35
C ALA A 39 9.51 42.56 16.81
N PHE A 40 9.24 43.72 16.20
CA PHE A 40 9.37 43.90 14.76
C PHE A 40 10.78 44.38 14.40
N SER A 41 11.31 43.92 13.27
CA SER A 41 12.46 44.54 12.61
C SER A 41 11.98 45.27 11.37
N LEU A 42 12.33 46.55 11.25
CA LEU A 42 11.85 47.43 10.18
C LEU A 42 12.94 47.66 9.13
N SER A 43 12.63 47.35 7.88
CA SER A 43 13.35 47.81 6.69
C SER A 43 12.51 48.85 5.97
N VAL A 44 13.14 49.87 5.37
CA VAL A 44 12.43 51.01 4.77
C VAL A 44 12.88 51.17 3.32
N ALA A 45 11.92 51.44 2.43
CA ALA A 45 12.14 51.87 1.06
C ALA A 45 11.34 53.16 0.79
N ALA A 46 11.96 54.16 0.20
CA ALA A 46 11.33 55.45 -0.09
C ALA A 46 10.61 55.48 -1.44
N THR A 47 10.80 54.46 -2.28
CA THR A 47 10.16 54.35 -3.60
C THR A 47 9.71 52.92 -3.85
N LEU A 48 8.74 52.72 -4.76
CA LEU A 48 8.34 51.39 -5.18
C LEU A 48 9.53 50.67 -5.83
N ALA A 49 10.28 51.34 -6.70
CA ALA A 49 11.45 50.77 -7.37
C ALA A 49 12.52 50.25 -6.39
N GLU A 50 12.78 50.99 -5.31
CA GLU A 50 13.69 50.57 -4.23
C GLU A 50 13.15 49.32 -3.51
N ALA A 51 11.86 49.30 -3.17
CA ALA A 51 11.23 48.15 -2.54
C ALA A 51 11.29 46.90 -3.42
N MET A 52 11.06 47.03 -4.73
CA MET A 52 11.17 45.91 -5.67
C MET A 52 12.61 45.39 -5.76
N THR A 53 13.60 46.28 -5.82
CA THR A 53 15.01 45.92 -5.86
C THR A 53 15.42 45.17 -4.59
N TRP A 54 14.94 45.64 -3.44
CA TRP A 54 15.19 45.00 -2.16
C TRP A 54 14.57 43.60 -2.07
N LEU A 55 13.32 43.41 -2.53
CA LEU A 55 12.66 42.10 -2.57
C LEU A 55 13.36 41.11 -3.52
N GLU A 56 14.01 41.58 -4.58
CA GLU A 56 14.74 40.73 -5.53
C GLU A 56 16.15 40.35 -5.04
N GLN A 57 16.79 41.21 -4.26
CA GLN A 57 18.19 41.04 -3.82
C GLN A 57 18.35 40.44 -2.42
N SER A 58 17.27 40.40 -1.63
CA SER A 58 17.32 39.91 -0.25
C SER A 58 17.16 38.40 -0.19
N ASP A 59 18.10 37.71 0.47
CA ASP A 59 17.98 36.29 0.81
C ASP A 59 16.88 36.02 1.84
N GLU A 60 16.46 37.06 2.55
CA GLU A 60 15.50 37.03 3.65
C GLU A 60 14.28 37.91 3.33
N LEU A 61 13.16 37.28 2.96
CA LEU A 61 11.91 37.97 2.63
C LEU A 61 11.21 38.53 3.90
N PRO A 62 10.47 39.65 3.78
CA PRO A 62 9.72 40.21 4.89
C PRO A 62 8.47 39.37 5.19
N ASP A 63 8.05 39.37 6.46
CA ASP A 63 6.85 38.63 6.89
C ASP A 63 5.57 39.44 6.63
N VAL A 64 5.70 40.77 6.49
CA VAL A 64 4.61 41.69 6.12
C VAL A 64 5.17 42.94 5.46
N ILE A 65 4.42 43.49 4.50
CA ILE A 65 4.72 44.76 3.85
C ILE A 65 3.72 45.81 4.33
N LEU A 66 4.22 46.97 4.74
CA LEU A 66 3.43 48.16 5.04
C LEU A 66 3.63 49.17 3.90
N LEU A 67 2.56 49.46 3.16
CA LEU A 67 2.64 50.20 1.89
C LEU A 67 1.87 51.52 1.98
N ASP A 68 2.55 52.64 1.81
CA ASP A 68 1.87 53.87 1.38
C ASP A 68 1.52 53.79 -0.12
N LEU A 69 0.31 54.21 -0.47
CA LEU A 69 -0.14 54.27 -1.85
C LEU A 69 0.40 55.50 -2.59
N ASN A 70 0.87 56.53 -1.89
CA ASN A 70 1.35 57.77 -2.51
C ASN A 70 2.87 57.86 -2.45
N LEU A 71 3.56 57.27 -3.41
CA LEU A 71 5.02 57.30 -3.51
C LEU A 71 5.48 58.24 -4.64
N PRO A 72 6.73 58.73 -4.62
CA PRO A 72 7.28 59.61 -5.65
C PRO A 72 7.27 59.01 -7.06
N ASP A 73 7.37 57.69 -7.17
CA ASP A 73 7.46 56.93 -8.42
C ASP A 73 6.19 56.12 -8.76
N SER A 74 5.22 56.01 -7.85
CA SER A 74 3.96 55.29 -8.07
C SER A 74 2.86 55.76 -7.12
N ALA A 75 1.63 55.94 -7.64
CA ALA A 75 0.50 56.46 -6.87
C ALA A 75 -0.77 55.59 -6.97
N GLY A 76 -1.52 55.53 -5.87
CA GLY A 76 -2.80 54.85 -5.77
C GLY A 76 -2.72 53.32 -5.90
N LEU A 77 -3.80 52.70 -6.36
CA LEU A 77 -3.93 51.24 -6.44
C LEU A 77 -2.94 50.57 -7.40
N VAL A 78 -2.39 51.32 -8.36
CA VAL A 78 -1.36 50.82 -9.28
C VAL A 78 -0.13 50.35 -8.50
N THR A 79 0.24 51.07 -7.44
CA THR A 79 1.34 50.70 -6.54
C THR A 79 1.11 49.32 -5.91
N LEU A 80 -0.10 49.09 -5.37
CA LEU A 80 -0.47 47.80 -4.77
C LEU A 80 -0.48 46.66 -5.79
N LEU A 81 -1.02 46.88 -6.99
CA LEU A 81 -1.11 45.84 -8.03
C LEU A 81 0.27 45.42 -8.53
N ASN A 82 1.16 46.39 -8.79
CA ASN A 82 2.53 46.13 -9.23
C ASN A 82 3.33 45.37 -8.16
N LEU A 83 3.15 45.75 -6.89
CA LEU A 83 3.82 45.08 -5.78
C LEU A 83 3.29 43.65 -5.59
N LYS A 84 1.97 43.46 -5.64
CA LYS A 84 1.30 42.15 -5.55
C LYS A 84 1.78 41.15 -6.59
N GLU A 85 2.08 41.62 -7.80
CA GLU A 85 2.51 40.74 -8.89
C GLU A 85 3.80 40.00 -8.53
N LYS A 86 4.74 40.68 -7.85
CA LYS A 86 6.03 40.11 -7.43
C LYS A 86 6.07 39.61 -5.98
N SER A 87 5.14 40.00 -5.11
CA SER A 87 5.09 39.62 -3.68
C SER A 87 3.85 38.78 -3.33
N ARG A 88 3.55 37.76 -4.13
CA ARG A 88 2.30 36.98 -4.04
C ARG A 88 2.10 36.25 -2.70
N ASP A 89 3.18 35.94 -2.01
CA ASP A 89 3.20 35.16 -0.76
C ASP A 89 3.53 36.01 0.47
N ILE A 90 3.38 37.34 0.37
CA ILE A 90 3.61 38.27 1.49
C ILE A 90 2.34 39.09 1.74
N PRO A 91 1.83 39.16 2.99
CA PRO A 91 0.69 40.02 3.30
C PRO A 91 1.07 41.49 3.17
N ILE A 92 0.21 42.28 2.52
CA ILE A 92 0.38 43.72 2.35
C ILE A 92 -0.70 44.44 3.16
N VAL A 93 -0.28 45.30 4.08
CA VAL A 93 -1.12 46.24 4.82
C VAL A 93 -0.94 47.64 4.22
N VAL A 94 -2.03 48.30 3.86
CA VAL A 94 -1.99 49.59 3.18
C VAL A 94 -2.15 50.75 4.17
N LEU A 95 -1.26 51.74 4.11
CA LEU A 95 -1.38 53.02 4.81
C LEU A 95 -2.27 53.97 4.00
N THR A 96 -3.25 54.59 4.65
CA THR A 96 -4.25 55.47 4.00
C THR A 96 -4.48 56.75 4.80
N GLY A 97 -4.86 57.85 4.14
CA GLY A 97 -5.25 59.09 4.81
C GLY A 97 -6.62 59.00 5.50
N VAL A 98 -6.93 59.98 6.36
CA VAL A 98 -8.12 59.99 7.24
C VAL A 98 -9.46 60.00 6.47
N ASP A 99 -9.49 60.38 5.18
CA ASP A 99 -10.72 60.53 4.38
C ASP A 99 -10.85 59.56 3.18
N ASP A 100 -9.99 58.54 3.07
CA ASP A 100 -9.87 57.70 1.85
C ASP A 100 -10.78 56.45 1.82
N THR A 101 -12.05 56.58 2.19
CA THR A 101 -12.98 55.43 2.32
C THR A 101 -13.16 54.63 1.03
N ARG A 102 -13.10 55.30 -0.14
CA ARG A 102 -13.21 54.63 -1.46
C ARG A 102 -11.94 53.84 -1.80
N LEU A 103 -10.77 54.44 -1.55
CA LEU A 103 -9.47 53.85 -1.81
C LEU A 103 -9.26 52.58 -0.96
N ILE A 104 -9.67 52.60 0.31
CA ILE A 104 -9.63 51.45 1.22
C ILE A 104 -10.40 50.26 0.65
N ARG A 105 -11.63 50.48 0.19
CA ARG A 105 -12.47 49.40 -0.36
C ARG A 105 -11.86 48.81 -1.62
N GLU A 106 -11.32 49.65 -2.48
CA GLU A 106 -10.69 49.22 -3.73
C GLU A 106 -9.35 48.51 -3.47
N ALA A 107 -8.57 48.91 -2.46
CA ALA A 107 -7.34 48.24 -2.03
C ALA A 107 -7.61 46.83 -1.51
N LEU A 108 -8.61 46.64 -0.65
CA LEU A 108 -9.01 45.32 -0.16
C LEU A 108 -9.48 44.39 -1.29
N LYS A 109 -10.28 44.92 -2.24
CA LYS A 109 -10.68 44.17 -3.45
C LYS A 109 -9.51 43.81 -4.36
N SER A 110 -8.47 44.63 -4.35
CA SER A 110 -7.25 44.44 -5.15
C SER A 110 -6.19 43.60 -4.43
N GLY A 111 -6.53 43.02 -3.28
CA GLY A 111 -5.74 42.01 -2.60
C GLY A 111 -4.97 42.49 -1.37
N ALA A 112 -5.09 43.76 -0.95
CA ALA A 112 -4.57 44.17 0.35
C ALA A 112 -5.15 43.30 1.47
N GLN A 113 -4.30 42.88 2.40
CA GLN A 113 -4.69 41.99 3.50
C GLN A 113 -5.46 42.75 4.58
N ASP A 114 -5.06 44.00 4.81
CA ASP A 114 -5.71 44.95 5.72
C ASP A 114 -5.32 46.40 5.34
N TYR A 115 -5.88 47.39 6.04
CA TYR A 115 -5.50 48.78 5.92
C TYR A 115 -5.31 49.44 7.29
N LEU A 116 -4.52 50.51 7.33
CA LEU A 116 -4.31 51.34 8.51
C LEU A 116 -4.41 52.82 8.13
N VAL A 117 -4.97 53.64 9.01
CA VAL A 117 -5.02 55.09 8.81
C VAL A 117 -3.71 55.73 9.30
N LYS A 118 -3.14 56.67 8.55
CA LYS A 118 -1.94 57.42 8.97
C LYS A 118 -2.23 58.17 10.28
N GLY A 119 -1.27 58.15 11.21
CA GLY A 119 -1.41 58.75 12.54
C GLY A 119 -2.17 57.90 13.58
N THR A 120 -2.48 56.63 13.29
CA THR A 120 -3.03 55.71 14.30
C THR A 120 -1.99 55.41 15.40
N ASP A 121 -2.44 55.08 16.60
CA ASP A 121 -1.56 54.67 17.69
C ASP A 121 -0.74 53.40 17.37
N GLY A 122 0.40 53.24 18.05
CA GLY A 122 1.26 52.08 17.82
C GLY A 122 0.63 50.73 18.17
N GLN A 123 -0.38 50.69 19.05
CA GLN A 123 -1.03 49.43 19.41
C GLN A 123 -1.88 48.88 18.25
N ALA A 124 -2.64 49.75 17.59
CA ALA A 124 -3.43 49.40 16.41
C ALA A 124 -2.55 48.96 15.24
N LEU A 125 -1.43 49.66 14.99
CA LEU A 125 -0.44 49.28 13.99
C LEU A 125 0.07 47.85 14.23
N ARG A 126 0.54 47.55 15.45
CA ARG A 126 1.07 46.22 15.79
C ARG A 126 0.03 45.13 15.67
N LYS A 127 -1.21 45.41 16.09
CA LYS A 127 -2.34 44.48 15.98
C LYS A 127 -2.68 44.17 14.52
N ALA A 128 -2.71 45.19 13.65
CA ALA A 128 -2.97 45.02 12.22
C ALA A 128 -1.89 44.16 11.54
N LEU A 129 -0.61 44.44 11.82
CA LEU A 129 0.50 43.65 11.28
C LEU A 129 0.44 42.18 11.74
N ARG A 130 0.27 41.91 13.05
CA ARG A 130 0.17 40.53 13.56
C ARG A 130 -1.02 39.78 12.97
N TYR A 131 -2.18 40.43 12.84
CA TYR A 131 -3.34 39.79 12.21
C TYR A 131 -3.15 39.52 10.72
N ALA A 132 -2.48 40.42 9.99
CA ALA A 132 -2.17 40.20 8.58
C ALA A 132 -1.27 38.97 8.40
N ILE A 133 -0.23 38.83 9.21
CA ILE A 133 0.69 37.68 9.22
C ILE A 133 -0.07 36.38 9.54
N VAL A 134 -0.71 36.31 10.72
CA VAL A 134 -1.40 35.09 11.18
C VAL A 134 -2.51 34.67 10.20
N ARG A 135 -3.24 35.63 9.63
CA ARG A 135 -4.29 35.32 8.65
C ARG A 135 -3.70 34.77 7.35
N HIS A 136 -2.60 35.34 6.87
CA HIS A 136 -1.93 34.86 5.67
C HIS A 136 -1.39 33.43 5.84
N GLU A 137 -0.73 33.15 6.97
CA GLU A 137 -0.22 31.81 7.29
C GLU A 137 -1.35 30.76 7.38
N ARG A 138 -2.48 31.12 7.99
CA ARG A 138 -3.66 30.23 8.06
C ARG A 138 -4.23 29.93 6.68
N ASP A 139 -4.35 30.95 5.83
CA ASP A 139 -4.88 30.78 4.46
C ASP A 139 -3.93 29.92 3.60
N GLN A 140 -2.61 30.12 3.70
CA GLN A 140 -1.62 29.27 3.03
C GLN A 140 -1.65 27.82 3.52
N THR A 141 -1.68 27.62 4.85
CA THR A 141 -1.75 26.29 5.46
C THR A 141 -3.03 25.56 5.06
N ALA A 142 -4.17 26.26 5.01
CA ALA A 142 -5.44 25.72 4.55
C ALA A 142 -5.37 25.29 3.08
N ARG A 143 -4.80 26.13 2.20
CA ARG A 143 -4.61 25.80 0.77
C ARG A 143 -3.71 24.59 0.56
N LEU A 144 -2.59 24.50 1.28
CA LEU A 144 -1.69 23.34 1.21
C LEU A 144 -2.39 22.07 1.69
N SER A 145 -3.15 22.16 2.79
CA SER A 145 -3.92 21.03 3.33
C SER A 145 -4.99 20.56 2.34
N GLU A 146 -5.68 21.48 1.66
CA GLU A 146 -6.66 21.16 0.63
C GLU A 146 -6.01 20.53 -0.61
N ALA A 147 -4.83 21.00 -1.02
CA ALA A 147 -4.08 20.41 -2.12
C ALA A 147 -3.65 18.97 -1.79
N VAL A 148 -3.10 18.73 -0.59
CA VAL A 148 -2.76 17.38 -0.11
C VAL A 148 -4.02 16.50 -0.07
N PHE A 149 -5.12 17.01 0.47
CA PHE A 149 -6.38 16.30 0.52
C PHE A 149 -6.83 15.83 -0.87
N ASN A 150 -6.72 16.68 -1.90
CA ASN A 150 -7.24 16.39 -3.24
C ASN A 150 -6.29 15.59 -4.17
N ILE A 151 -4.96 15.74 -4.01
CA ILE A 151 -3.98 15.15 -4.93
C ILE A 151 -3.56 13.73 -4.50
N THR A 152 -3.65 13.41 -3.20
CA THR A 152 -3.26 12.09 -2.69
C THR A 152 -4.02 10.95 -3.38
N ASP A 153 -3.33 9.81 -3.56
CA ASP A 153 -3.95 8.56 -4.05
C ASP A 153 -4.59 7.73 -2.93
N THR A 154 -4.32 8.11 -1.69
CA THR A 154 -4.98 7.57 -0.51
C THR A 154 -6.38 8.16 -0.38
N GLY A 155 -7.38 7.31 -0.18
CA GLY A 155 -8.75 7.77 0.08
C GLY A 155 -8.82 8.40 1.46
N ILE A 156 -9.36 9.62 1.55
CA ILE A 156 -9.58 10.32 2.82
C ILE A 156 -11.06 10.62 2.95
N MET A 157 -11.60 10.38 4.13
CA MET A 157 -12.96 10.73 4.52
C MET A 157 -12.96 11.36 5.91
N MET A 158 -13.73 12.44 6.07
CA MET A 158 -13.91 13.12 7.35
C MET A 158 -15.36 12.99 7.80
N LEU A 159 -15.54 12.65 9.07
CA LEU A 159 -16.82 12.49 9.73
C LEU A 159 -16.98 13.54 10.83
N ASP A 160 -18.22 13.94 11.12
CA ASP A 160 -18.51 14.68 12.34
C ASP A 160 -18.61 13.76 13.57
N ARG A 161 -18.86 14.35 14.74
CA ARG A 161 -19.02 13.64 16.02
C ARG A 161 -20.16 12.61 16.06
N HIS A 162 -21.08 12.62 15.10
CA HIS A 162 -22.16 11.63 14.97
C HIS A 162 -21.88 10.63 13.83
N PHE A 163 -20.63 10.54 13.38
CA PHE A 163 -20.17 9.66 12.29
C PHE A 163 -20.79 9.96 10.92
N LEU A 164 -21.33 11.16 10.73
CA LEU A 164 -21.86 11.58 9.44
C LEU A 164 -20.75 12.09 8.54
N ILE A 165 -20.73 11.64 7.29
CA ILE A 165 -19.75 12.05 6.29
C ILE A 165 -19.89 13.54 6.01
N ARG A 166 -18.82 14.29 6.28
CA ARG A 166 -18.69 15.73 6.02
C ARG A 166 -17.90 16.02 4.76
N GLN A 167 -16.82 15.28 4.55
CA GLN A 167 -15.94 15.47 3.41
C GLN A 167 -15.30 14.15 3.00
N TYR A 168 -14.93 14.05 1.74
CA TYR A 168 -14.11 12.97 1.22
C TYR A 168 -13.34 13.48 0.01
N ASN A 169 -12.18 12.90 -0.28
CA ASN A 169 -11.35 13.32 -1.39
C ASN A 169 -11.67 12.54 -2.69
N PRO A 170 -11.16 12.99 -3.85
CA PRO A 170 -11.36 12.29 -5.12
C PRO A 170 -10.81 10.85 -5.13
N ALA A 171 -9.72 10.58 -4.42
CA ALA A 171 -9.16 9.23 -4.33
C ALA A 171 -10.13 8.26 -3.65
N PHE A 172 -10.87 8.68 -2.63
CA PHE A 172 -11.89 7.84 -2.01
C PHE A 172 -12.93 7.36 -3.02
N LEU A 173 -13.41 8.23 -3.91
CA LEU A 173 -14.35 7.84 -4.97
C LEU A 173 -13.71 6.87 -5.97
N ARG A 174 -12.43 7.07 -6.34
CA ARG A 174 -11.70 6.15 -7.24
C ARG A 174 -11.56 4.76 -6.63
N LEU A 175 -11.19 4.68 -5.35
CA LEU A 175 -10.98 3.43 -4.63
C LEU A 175 -12.29 2.66 -4.44
N THR A 176 -13.37 3.37 -4.11
CA THR A 176 -14.70 2.79 -3.88
C THR A 176 -15.54 2.62 -5.13
N GLY A 177 -15.07 3.15 -6.28
CA GLY A 177 -15.75 3.15 -7.58
C GLY A 177 -17.12 3.86 -7.58
N LEU A 178 -17.37 4.72 -6.59
CA LEU A 178 -18.60 5.50 -6.50
C LEU A 178 -18.59 6.61 -7.55
N THR A 179 -19.56 6.56 -8.46
CA THR A 179 -19.65 7.50 -9.59
C THR A 179 -20.50 8.73 -9.30
N ALA A 180 -21.36 8.66 -8.28
CA ALA A 180 -22.20 9.77 -7.85
C ALA A 180 -21.66 10.39 -6.53
N PRO A 181 -21.78 11.71 -6.36
CA PRO A 181 -21.49 12.35 -5.07
C PRO A 181 -22.34 11.73 -3.97
N LEU A 182 -21.75 11.59 -2.78
CA LEU A 182 -22.47 11.07 -1.63
C LEU A 182 -23.51 12.08 -1.15
N LYS A 183 -24.69 11.58 -0.80
CA LYS A 183 -25.71 12.39 -0.15
C LYS A 183 -25.23 12.79 1.25
N SER A 184 -25.57 14.00 1.66
CA SER A 184 -25.33 14.46 3.02
C SER A 184 -26.07 13.58 4.03
N GLY A 185 -25.46 13.38 5.20
CA GLY A 185 -26.08 12.62 6.31
C GLY A 185 -25.92 11.10 6.19
N LEU A 186 -25.09 10.59 5.28
CA LEU A 186 -24.71 9.18 5.25
C LEU A 186 -23.60 8.90 6.27
N THR A 187 -23.63 7.71 6.85
CA THR A 187 -22.52 7.11 7.59
C THR A 187 -21.74 6.15 6.68
N PRO A 188 -20.47 5.81 7.00
CA PRO A 188 -19.67 4.90 6.17
C PRO A 188 -20.31 3.54 5.89
N HIS A 189 -21.03 2.96 6.87
CA HIS A 189 -21.69 1.66 6.71
C HIS A 189 -22.92 1.67 5.80
N MET A 190 -23.49 2.86 5.50
CA MET A 190 -24.64 3.02 4.60
C MET A 190 -24.21 3.18 3.14
N LEU A 191 -22.91 3.16 2.86
CA LEU A 191 -22.40 3.32 1.50
C LEU A 191 -22.76 2.10 0.63
N PRO A 192 -23.11 2.32 -0.65
CA PRO A 192 -23.57 1.26 -1.54
C PRO A 192 -22.46 0.32 -2.03
N CYS A 193 -21.19 0.66 -1.81
CA CYS A 193 -20.09 -0.26 -1.97
C CYS A 193 -20.23 -1.40 -0.95
N GLN A 194 -20.23 -2.65 -1.41
CA GLN A 194 -20.30 -3.81 -0.54
C GLN A 194 -18.96 -3.95 0.20
N PHE A 195 -18.76 -3.13 1.23
CA PHE A 195 -17.67 -3.31 2.17
C PHE A 195 -17.97 -4.55 3.00
N GLN A 196 -17.28 -5.64 2.67
CA GLN A 196 -17.17 -6.77 3.58
C GLN A 196 -15.97 -6.47 4.48
N ALA A 197 -16.27 -5.86 5.61
CA ALA A 197 -15.31 -5.67 6.69
C ALA A 197 -15.05 -7.00 7.40
N THR A 198 -13.84 -7.20 7.92
CA THR A 198 -13.53 -8.34 8.78
C THR A 198 -14.34 -8.30 10.07
N ARG A 199 -14.67 -7.09 10.54
CA ARG A 199 -15.41 -6.82 11.78
C ARG A 199 -16.70 -6.06 11.50
N SER A 200 -17.69 -6.20 12.38
CA SER A 200 -18.94 -5.44 12.23
C SER A 200 -18.69 -3.94 12.47
N TRP A 201 -19.57 -3.10 11.92
CA TRP A 201 -19.46 -1.66 12.07
C TRP A 201 -19.54 -1.21 13.53
N GLU A 202 -20.35 -1.87 14.34
CA GLU A 202 -20.51 -1.59 15.77
C GLU A 202 -19.19 -1.79 16.54
N VAL A 203 -18.48 -2.88 16.25
CA VAL A 203 -17.17 -3.16 16.89
C VAL A 203 -16.13 -2.08 16.54
N LEU A 204 -16.13 -1.63 15.28
CA LEU A 204 -15.23 -0.56 14.84
C LEU A 204 -15.57 0.78 15.50
N LEU A 205 -16.87 1.08 15.65
CA LEU A 205 -17.35 2.28 16.34
C LEU A 205 -16.93 2.28 17.80
N ASP A 206 -17.19 1.20 18.52
CA ASP A 206 -16.85 1.08 19.95
C ASP A 206 -15.34 1.27 20.15
N GLU A 207 -14.51 0.60 19.34
CA GLU A 207 -13.05 0.75 19.41
C GLU A 207 -12.60 2.18 19.10
N LEU A 208 -13.21 2.82 18.10
CA LEU A 208 -12.90 4.21 17.73
C LEU A 208 -13.33 5.21 18.81
N GLN A 209 -14.43 4.95 19.52
CA GLN A 209 -14.91 5.79 20.62
C GLN A 209 -14.07 5.61 21.89
N GLU A 210 -13.70 4.37 22.24
CA GLU A 210 -12.94 4.07 23.46
C GLU A 210 -11.45 4.43 23.33
N LYS A 211 -10.82 4.08 22.21
CA LYS A 211 -9.37 4.22 22.02
C LYS A 211 -8.98 5.43 21.18
N GLY A 212 -9.95 6.07 20.51
CA GLY A 212 -9.69 7.16 19.58
C GLY A 212 -9.07 6.72 18.25
N ALA A 213 -8.93 5.42 18.00
CA ALA A 213 -8.40 4.88 16.75
C ALA A 213 -8.86 3.44 16.50
N CYS A 214 -9.12 3.09 15.25
CA CYS A 214 -9.37 1.71 14.81
C CYS A 214 -8.79 1.46 13.41
N ALA A 215 -8.58 0.19 13.04
CA ALA A 215 -8.10 -0.17 11.70
C ALA A 215 -8.69 -1.50 11.25
N ASP A 216 -9.03 -1.64 9.97
CA ASP A 216 -9.54 -2.90 9.42
C ASP A 216 -9.16 -3.08 7.95
N GLU A 217 -9.22 -4.31 7.46
CA GLU A 217 -9.16 -4.61 6.03
C GLU A 217 -10.59 -4.76 5.50
N LEU A 218 -10.89 -4.03 4.42
CA LEU A 218 -12.20 -4.00 3.79
C LEU A 218 -12.10 -4.61 2.41
N ALA A 219 -12.79 -5.72 2.18
CA ALA A 219 -13.02 -6.19 0.82
C ALA A 219 -14.10 -5.29 0.19
N CYS A 220 -13.75 -4.62 -0.90
CA CYS A 220 -14.63 -3.74 -1.64
C CYS A 220 -15.01 -4.44 -2.94
N ARG A 221 -16.26 -4.94 -3.00
CA ARG A 221 -16.82 -5.52 -4.22
C ARG A 221 -17.69 -4.51 -4.94
N LEU A 222 -17.32 -4.23 -6.18
CA LEU A 222 -18.05 -3.34 -7.08
C LEU A 222 -18.99 -4.16 -7.99
N PRO A 223 -20.21 -3.66 -8.30
CA PRO A 223 -21.03 -4.23 -9.34
C PRO A 223 -20.30 -4.17 -10.70
N GLY A 224 -19.86 -5.32 -11.21
CA GLY A 224 -19.21 -5.44 -12.53
C GLY A 224 -17.72 -5.07 -12.60
N CYS A 225 -17.00 -4.93 -11.48
CA CYS A 225 -15.57 -4.58 -11.47
C CYS A 225 -14.70 -5.47 -10.57
N VAL A 226 -13.38 -5.27 -10.68
CA VAL A 226 -12.28 -5.95 -9.97
C VAL A 226 -12.45 -5.83 -8.45
N GLU A 227 -12.41 -6.96 -7.75
CA GLU A 227 -12.37 -7.02 -6.29
C GLU A 227 -11.10 -6.36 -5.75
N ARG A 228 -11.28 -5.45 -4.78
CA ARG A 228 -10.20 -4.72 -4.12
C ARG A 228 -10.17 -5.02 -2.63
N VAL A 229 -8.97 -4.95 -2.05
CA VAL A 229 -8.76 -4.99 -0.61
C VAL A 229 -8.22 -3.63 -0.17
N LEU A 230 -8.99 -2.92 0.65
CA LEU A 230 -8.62 -1.62 1.19
C LEU A 230 -8.21 -1.74 2.65
N SER A 231 -7.06 -1.19 3.01
CA SER A 231 -6.67 -1.00 4.41
C SER A 231 -7.28 0.28 4.92
N MET A 232 -8.23 0.19 5.83
CA MET A 232 -8.90 1.32 6.48
C MET A 232 -8.25 1.61 7.84
N ARG A 233 -7.97 2.89 8.11
CA ARG A 233 -7.56 3.40 9.42
C ARG A 233 -8.41 4.60 9.78
N ALA A 234 -8.94 4.65 10.99
CA ALA A 234 -9.73 5.77 11.48
C ALA A 234 -9.14 6.32 12.78
N HIS A 235 -9.15 7.64 12.93
CA HIS A 235 -8.70 8.36 14.11
C HIS A 235 -9.70 9.43 14.52
N ALA A 236 -9.90 9.58 15.83
CA ALA A 236 -10.63 10.70 16.40
C ALA A 236 -9.79 11.98 16.34
N VAL A 237 -10.44 13.09 16.00
CA VAL A 237 -9.87 14.44 16.02
C VAL A 237 -10.45 15.17 17.23
N TYR A 238 -9.58 15.77 18.04
CA TYR A 238 -9.97 16.44 19.28
C TYR A 238 -9.85 17.96 19.17
N THR A 239 -10.72 18.67 19.87
CA THR A 239 -10.59 20.11 20.11
C THR A 239 -9.46 20.40 21.11
N SER A 240 -9.03 21.65 21.24
CA SER A 240 -8.08 22.10 22.28
C SER A 240 -8.50 21.67 23.69
N ASP A 241 -9.80 21.62 23.94
CA ASP A 241 -10.38 21.33 25.25
C ASP A 241 -10.58 19.82 25.51
N GLY A 242 -10.07 18.96 24.62
CA GLY A 242 -10.09 17.49 24.76
C GLY A 242 -11.37 16.79 24.31
N TYR A 243 -12.36 17.52 23.76
CA TYR A 243 -13.58 16.92 23.22
C TYR A 243 -13.39 16.43 21.79
N VAL A 244 -14.12 15.38 21.39
CA VAL A 244 -14.10 14.88 20.01
C VAL A 244 -14.77 15.90 19.08
N SER A 245 -14.00 16.42 18.13
CA SER A 245 -14.47 17.29 17.04
C SER A 245 -15.05 16.49 15.87
N GLY A 246 -14.55 15.27 15.63
CA GLY A 246 -14.93 14.42 14.51
C GLY A 246 -13.94 13.28 14.32
N TYR A 247 -13.97 12.66 13.14
CA TYR A 247 -13.10 11.52 12.83
C TYR A 247 -12.53 11.65 11.42
N VAL A 248 -11.32 11.15 11.22
CA VAL A 248 -10.69 11.04 9.90
C VAL A 248 -10.46 9.56 9.61
N MET A 249 -10.93 9.11 8.46
CA MET A 249 -10.72 7.77 7.93
C MET A 249 -9.83 7.85 6.68
N VAL A 250 -8.88 6.93 6.61
CA VAL A 250 -7.85 6.84 5.57
C VAL A 250 -7.90 5.44 4.98
N PHE A 251 -7.89 5.34 3.64
CA PHE A 251 -8.05 4.10 2.88
C PHE A 251 -6.89 3.94 1.90
N ASP A 252 -6.12 2.87 2.07
CA ASP A 252 -5.04 2.51 1.15
C ASP A 252 -5.41 1.24 0.36
N ASP A 253 -5.18 1.24 -0.96
CA ASP A 253 -5.36 0.04 -1.78
C ASP A 253 -4.19 -0.93 -1.55
N ILE A 254 -4.49 -2.09 -0.94
CA ILE A 254 -3.51 -3.13 -0.66
C ILE A 254 -3.73 -4.37 -1.53
N THR A 255 -4.53 -4.25 -2.60
CA THR A 255 -4.91 -5.38 -3.46
C THR A 255 -3.70 -6.05 -4.09
N GLU A 256 -2.79 -5.28 -4.69
CA GLU A 256 -1.58 -5.83 -5.31
C GLU A 256 -0.67 -6.47 -4.27
N ARG A 257 -0.49 -5.82 -3.12
CA ARG A 257 0.30 -6.36 -2.00
C ARG A 257 -0.24 -7.71 -1.53
N LYS A 258 -1.57 -7.83 -1.36
CA LYS A 258 -2.24 -9.10 -0.98
C LYS A 258 -2.07 -10.17 -2.05
N ARG A 259 -2.28 -9.83 -3.33
CA ARG A 259 -2.08 -10.78 -4.45
C ARG A 259 -0.65 -11.30 -4.52
N VAL A 260 0.34 -10.44 -4.32
CA VAL A 260 1.76 -10.84 -4.27
C VAL A 260 2.00 -11.75 -3.07
N GLN A 261 1.48 -11.42 -1.89
CA GLN A 261 1.61 -12.24 -0.69
C GLN A 261 0.97 -13.63 -0.86
N GLU A 262 -0.23 -13.70 -1.43
CA GLU A 262 -0.92 -14.95 -1.74
C GLU A 262 -0.14 -15.78 -2.76
N LYS A 263 0.39 -15.14 -3.81
CA LYS A 263 1.22 -15.81 -4.81
C LYS A 263 2.50 -16.38 -4.19
N LEU A 264 3.17 -15.61 -3.33
CA LEU A 264 4.37 -16.08 -2.62
C LEU A 264 4.03 -17.26 -1.68
N ALA A 265 2.91 -17.19 -0.96
CA ALA A 265 2.44 -18.29 -0.11
C ALA A 265 2.10 -19.54 -0.93
N TYR A 266 1.46 -19.37 -2.09
CA TYR A 266 1.17 -20.46 -3.02
C TYR A 266 2.47 -21.08 -3.56
N GLN A 267 3.44 -20.27 -4.00
CA GLN A 267 4.75 -20.75 -4.49
C GLN A 267 5.59 -21.44 -3.42
N ALA A 268 5.43 -21.07 -2.14
CA ALA A 268 6.08 -21.76 -1.04
C ALA A 268 5.58 -23.21 -0.87
N THR A 269 4.39 -23.53 -1.38
CA THR A 269 3.72 -24.83 -1.21
C THR A 269 3.44 -25.58 -2.52
N HIS A 270 3.51 -24.91 -3.67
CA HIS A 270 3.21 -25.48 -4.99
C HIS A 270 4.33 -25.20 -5.98
N ASP A 271 4.54 -26.12 -6.92
CA ASP A 271 5.45 -26.00 -8.04
C ASP A 271 4.93 -24.95 -9.02
N SER A 272 5.77 -23.97 -9.37
CA SER A 272 5.36 -22.83 -10.20
C SER A 272 5.04 -23.19 -11.64
N LEU A 273 5.51 -24.34 -12.13
CA LEU A 273 5.30 -24.77 -13.51
C LEU A 273 4.05 -25.63 -13.65
N THR A 274 3.91 -26.66 -12.81
CA THR A 274 2.80 -27.62 -12.93
C THR A 274 1.59 -27.24 -12.08
N GLY A 275 1.76 -26.37 -11.08
CA GLY A 275 0.72 -26.03 -10.11
C GLY A 275 0.48 -27.10 -9.05
N LEU A 276 1.14 -28.25 -9.14
CA LEU A 276 1.06 -29.33 -8.15
C LEU A 276 1.72 -28.93 -6.83
N PRO A 277 1.38 -29.56 -5.69
CA PRO A 277 2.19 -29.54 -4.49
C PRO A 277 3.69 -29.70 -4.77
N ASN A 278 4.51 -28.84 -4.16
CA ASN A 278 5.96 -28.95 -4.23
C ASN A 278 6.49 -29.95 -3.19
N ARG A 279 7.81 -30.17 -3.16
CA ARG A 279 8.47 -31.05 -2.19
C ARG A 279 8.09 -30.74 -0.73
N THR A 280 7.97 -29.46 -0.36
CA THR A 280 7.64 -29.05 1.02
C THR A 280 6.22 -29.50 1.40
N LEU A 281 5.21 -29.16 0.58
CA LEU A 281 3.83 -29.55 0.85
C LEU A 281 3.63 -31.07 0.74
N PHE A 282 4.36 -31.74 -0.15
CA PHE A 282 4.36 -33.19 -0.24
C PHE A 282 4.83 -33.86 1.06
N HIS A 283 5.96 -33.42 1.62
CA HIS A 283 6.48 -34.00 2.86
C HIS A 283 5.51 -33.79 4.03
N ASP A 284 4.90 -32.62 4.12
CA ASP A 284 3.87 -32.34 5.13
C ASP A 284 2.68 -33.31 5.03
N ARG A 285 2.11 -33.47 3.82
CA ARG A 285 1.01 -34.41 3.57
C ARG A 285 1.39 -35.87 3.77
N LEU A 286 2.62 -36.25 3.45
CA LEU A 286 3.14 -37.59 3.69
C LEU A 286 3.23 -37.88 5.18
N GLN A 287 3.76 -36.93 5.96
CA GLN A 287 3.85 -37.04 7.42
C GLN A 287 2.46 -37.13 8.07
N GLN A 288 1.50 -36.35 7.58
CA GLN A 288 0.11 -36.43 8.01
C GLN A 288 -0.47 -37.82 7.72
N SER A 289 -0.30 -38.33 6.51
CA SER A 289 -0.82 -39.65 6.10
C SER A 289 -0.23 -40.79 6.93
N VAL A 290 1.08 -40.73 7.24
CA VAL A 290 1.74 -41.68 8.15
C VAL A 290 1.17 -41.60 9.57
N THR A 291 0.95 -40.39 10.08
CA THR A 291 0.40 -40.18 11.42
C THR A 291 -1.02 -40.72 11.53
N GLU A 292 -1.86 -40.45 10.52
CA GLU A 292 -3.23 -40.98 10.42
C GLU A 292 -3.25 -42.50 10.32
N ALA A 293 -2.41 -43.09 9.46
CA ALA A 293 -2.27 -44.54 9.32
C ALA A 293 -1.85 -45.21 10.64
N ASN A 294 -0.85 -44.68 11.33
CA ASN A 294 -0.39 -45.21 12.61
C ASN A 294 -1.44 -45.08 13.72
N ARG A 295 -2.24 -44.01 13.71
CA ARG A 295 -3.25 -43.74 14.74
C ARG A 295 -4.53 -44.57 14.54
N TYR A 296 -5.03 -44.65 13.30
CA TYR A 296 -6.32 -45.26 12.99
C TYR A 296 -6.20 -46.66 12.39
N GLY A 297 -4.98 -47.15 12.15
CA GLY A 297 -4.75 -48.46 11.54
C GLY A 297 -5.15 -48.53 10.07
N THR A 298 -5.24 -47.38 9.40
CA THR A 298 -5.49 -47.31 7.95
C THR A 298 -4.22 -47.54 7.16
N ALA A 299 -4.34 -47.94 5.89
CA ALA A 299 -3.20 -48.09 5.00
C ALA A 299 -3.28 -47.13 3.80
N PHE A 300 -2.12 -46.83 3.23
CA PHE A 300 -1.98 -46.03 2.02
C PHE A 300 -0.74 -46.48 1.23
N ALA A 301 -0.72 -46.14 -0.05
CA ALA A 301 0.42 -46.43 -0.93
C ALA A 301 1.09 -45.13 -1.37
N LEU A 302 2.42 -45.16 -1.44
CA LEU A 302 3.26 -44.10 -1.99
C LEU A 302 3.85 -44.58 -3.32
N MET A 303 3.74 -43.73 -4.35
CA MET A 303 4.43 -43.89 -5.63
C MET A 303 5.51 -42.83 -5.77
N TYR A 304 6.69 -43.24 -6.21
CA TYR A 304 7.76 -42.36 -6.68
C TYR A 304 7.95 -42.58 -8.18
N ILE A 305 7.91 -41.50 -8.95
CA ILE A 305 7.83 -41.53 -10.41
C ILE A 305 8.97 -40.68 -10.96
N ASP A 306 9.71 -41.21 -11.92
CA ASP A 306 10.74 -40.47 -12.65
C ASP A 306 10.54 -40.65 -14.16
N LEU A 307 10.62 -39.56 -14.93
CA LEU A 307 10.36 -39.60 -16.37
C LEU A 307 11.57 -40.11 -17.16
N ASP A 308 11.36 -41.23 -17.86
CA ASP A 308 12.38 -41.80 -18.72
C ASP A 308 12.51 -41.01 -20.02
N GLY A 309 13.72 -40.55 -20.31
CA GLY A 309 14.04 -39.86 -21.56
C GLY A 309 13.74 -38.35 -21.55
N PHE A 310 13.47 -37.76 -20.38
CA PHE A 310 13.19 -36.34 -20.26
C PHE A 310 14.37 -35.43 -20.65
N LYS A 311 15.59 -35.74 -20.19
CA LYS A 311 16.79 -34.95 -20.52
C LYS A 311 17.03 -34.79 -22.04
N PRO A 312 16.99 -35.86 -22.87
CA PRO A 312 17.04 -35.74 -24.32
C PRO A 312 16.01 -34.79 -24.95
N VAL A 313 14.81 -34.66 -24.36
CA VAL A 313 13.79 -33.70 -24.85
C VAL A 313 14.28 -32.27 -24.67
N ASN A 314 14.82 -31.92 -23.50
CA ASN A 314 15.41 -30.60 -23.27
C ASN A 314 16.59 -30.33 -24.20
N ASP A 315 17.47 -31.32 -24.37
CA ASP A 315 18.68 -31.17 -25.17
C ASP A 315 18.36 -31.02 -26.67
N THR A 316 17.26 -31.62 -27.16
CA THR A 316 16.92 -31.65 -28.59
C THR A 316 15.89 -30.58 -28.99
N LEU A 317 14.87 -30.35 -28.15
CA LEU A 317 13.72 -29.48 -28.46
C LEU A 317 13.70 -28.21 -27.59
N GLY A 318 14.64 -28.08 -26.65
CA GLY A 318 14.78 -26.93 -25.75
C GLY A 318 13.93 -27.02 -24.49
N HIS A 319 14.29 -26.21 -23.49
CA HIS A 319 13.63 -26.19 -22.19
C HIS A 319 12.14 -25.89 -22.25
N SER A 320 11.69 -25.05 -23.19
CA SER A 320 10.26 -24.76 -23.37
C SER A 320 9.44 -26.01 -23.75
N ALA A 321 10.03 -26.96 -24.48
CA ALA A 321 9.38 -28.23 -24.79
C ALA A 321 9.36 -29.14 -23.55
N GLY A 322 10.44 -29.19 -22.77
CA GLY A 322 10.47 -29.90 -21.51
C GLY A 322 9.44 -29.39 -20.50
N ASP A 323 9.27 -28.07 -20.41
CA ASP A 323 8.26 -27.45 -19.55
C ASP A 323 6.84 -27.92 -19.92
N GLN A 324 6.53 -27.98 -21.21
CA GLN A 324 5.24 -28.47 -21.69
C GLN A 324 5.05 -29.97 -21.43
N VAL A 325 6.12 -30.77 -21.55
CA VAL A 325 6.08 -32.18 -21.16
C VAL A 325 5.72 -32.32 -19.68
N LEU A 326 6.34 -31.53 -18.80
CA LEU A 326 6.08 -31.60 -17.36
C LEU A 326 4.65 -31.19 -17.01
N ILE A 327 4.12 -30.14 -17.64
CA ILE A 327 2.71 -29.73 -17.49
C ILE A 327 1.76 -30.85 -17.96
N GLU A 328 2.04 -31.44 -19.11
CA GLU A 328 1.23 -32.52 -19.69
C GLU A 328 1.27 -33.80 -18.85
N VAL A 329 2.43 -34.13 -18.27
CA VAL A 329 2.60 -35.24 -17.31
C VAL A 329 1.78 -35.00 -16.05
N ALA A 330 1.89 -33.81 -15.44
CA ALA A 330 1.12 -33.46 -14.25
C ALA A 330 -0.39 -33.66 -14.50
N ARG A 331 -0.89 -33.12 -15.60
CA ARG A 331 -2.28 -33.25 -16.03
C ARG A 331 -2.70 -34.71 -16.25
N ARG A 332 -1.83 -35.53 -16.84
CA ARG A 332 -2.07 -36.97 -17.03
C ARG A 332 -2.15 -37.72 -15.70
N ILE A 333 -1.27 -37.40 -14.75
CA ILE A 333 -1.33 -38.00 -13.40
C ILE A 333 -2.66 -37.66 -12.73
N GLU A 334 -3.03 -36.38 -12.69
CA GLU A 334 -4.29 -35.91 -12.07
C GLU A 334 -5.53 -36.53 -12.72
N SER A 335 -5.51 -36.85 -14.02
CA SER A 335 -6.63 -37.48 -14.71
C SER A 335 -6.85 -38.96 -14.34
N VAL A 336 -5.83 -39.62 -13.79
CA VAL A 336 -5.86 -41.04 -13.42
C VAL A 336 -6.15 -41.23 -11.94
N VAL A 337 -5.64 -40.34 -11.08
CA VAL A 337 -5.82 -40.41 -9.64
C VAL A 337 -7.13 -39.74 -9.19
N ARG A 338 -7.54 -39.97 -7.94
CA ARG A 338 -8.74 -39.34 -7.37
C ARG A 338 -8.39 -37.96 -6.83
N GLN A 339 -9.39 -37.09 -6.69
CA GLN A 339 -9.22 -35.78 -6.05
C GLN A 339 -8.74 -35.88 -4.58
N SER A 340 -9.02 -37.00 -3.90
CA SER A 340 -8.55 -37.28 -2.54
C SER A 340 -7.07 -37.66 -2.48
N ASP A 341 -6.48 -38.08 -3.60
CA ASP A 341 -5.08 -38.47 -3.67
C ASP A 341 -4.21 -37.21 -3.79
N THR A 342 -2.97 -37.28 -3.29
CA THR A 342 -2.02 -36.18 -3.42
C THR A 342 -1.05 -36.47 -4.55
N VAL A 343 -0.98 -35.58 -5.53
CA VAL A 343 0.05 -35.58 -6.57
C VAL A 343 1.03 -34.45 -6.28
N ALA A 344 2.32 -34.70 -6.41
CA ALA A 344 3.36 -33.70 -6.18
C ALA A 344 4.44 -33.77 -7.24
N ARG A 345 5.07 -32.63 -7.53
CA ARG A 345 6.34 -32.57 -8.27
C ARG A 345 7.46 -32.24 -7.30
N LEU A 346 8.43 -33.14 -7.19
CA LEU A 346 9.46 -33.04 -6.16
C LEU A 346 10.67 -32.23 -6.64
N SER A 347 11.13 -32.51 -7.85
CA SER A 347 12.21 -31.80 -8.52
C SER A 347 12.20 -32.18 -10.01
N GLY A 348 12.77 -31.37 -10.91
CA GLY A 348 13.04 -31.77 -12.30
C GLY A 348 11.91 -32.56 -12.98
N ASP A 349 12.19 -33.84 -13.24
CA ASP A 349 11.34 -34.88 -13.83
C ASP A 349 10.80 -35.90 -12.80
N GLU A 350 10.92 -35.61 -11.50
CA GLU A 350 10.46 -36.46 -10.41
C GLU A 350 9.08 -36.03 -9.89
N PHE A 351 8.18 -37.00 -9.79
CA PHE A 351 6.83 -36.85 -9.26
C PHE A 351 6.58 -37.86 -8.15
N ALA A 352 5.63 -37.57 -7.27
CA ALA A 352 5.18 -38.51 -6.27
C ALA A 352 3.65 -38.49 -6.14
N VAL A 353 3.09 -39.64 -5.79
CA VAL A 353 1.65 -39.79 -5.57
C VAL A 353 1.39 -40.52 -4.25
N ILE A 354 0.56 -39.93 -3.40
CA ILE A 354 0.03 -40.57 -2.19
C ILE A 354 -1.39 -41.03 -2.49
N LEU A 355 -1.59 -42.34 -2.59
CA LEU A 355 -2.90 -42.96 -2.76
C LEU A 355 -3.52 -43.25 -1.39
N GLY A 356 -4.44 -42.39 -0.98
CA GLY A 356 -5.10 -42.49 0.32
C GLY A 356 -6.02 -43.70 0.42
N HIS A 357 -6.14 -44.27 1.63
CA HIS A 357 -7.02 -45.42 1.92
C HIS A 357 -6.82 -46.61 0.95
N CYS A 358 -5.55 -46.92 0.68
CA CYS A 358 -5.15 -47.99 -0.23
C CYS A 358 -4.64 -49.17 0.58
N ASP A 359 -5.55 -50.06 0.98
CA ASP A 359 -5.23 -51.23 1.81
C ASP A 359 -4.64 -52.40 1.01
N ASP A 360 -4.52 -52.26 -0.31
CA ASP A 360 -4.07 -53.30 -1.22
C ASP A 360 -3.11 -52.73 -2.26
N LEU A 361 -1.83 -53.13 -2.19
CA LEU A 361 -0.80 -52.70 -3.12
C LEU A 361 -1.07 -53.18 -4.56
N ALA A 362 -1.96 -54.15 -4.80
CA ALA A 362 -2.40 -54.53 -6.16
C ALA A 362 -3.24 -53.43 -6.81
N LYS A 363 -4.03 -52.70 -6.02
CA LYS A 363 -4.75 -51.51 -6.50
C LYS A 363 -3.79 -50.39 -6.83
N ALA A 364 -2.74 -50.20 -6.01
CA ALA A 364 -1.69 -49.25 -6.31
C ALA A 364 -0.97 -49.59 -7.63
N GLU A 365 -0.57 -50.86 -7.84
CA GLU A 365 0.00 -51.30 -9.13
C GLU A 365 -0.93 -51.02 -10.30
N THR A 366 -2.23 -51.33 -10.17
CA THR A 366 -3.21 -51.06 -11.22
C THR A 366 -3.27 -49.57 -11.59
N VAL A 367 -3.15 -48.68 -10.61
CA VAL A 367 -3.09 -47.23 -10.85
C VAL A 367 -1.77 -46.84 -11.53
N ALA A 368 -0.65 -47.40 -11.08
CA ALA A 368 0.66 -47.15 -11.69
C ALA A 368 0.74 -47.64 -13.16
N GLU A 369 0.17 -48.81 -13.47
CA GLU A 369 0.07 -49.32 -14.83
C GLU A 369 -0.78 -48.42 -15.74
N LYS A 370 -1.89 -47.87 -15.21
CA LYS A 370 -2.68 -46.86 -15.93
C LYS A 370 -1.89 -45.58 -16.19
N LEU A 371 -1.07 -45.14 -15.23
CA LEU A 371 -0.18 -44.00 -15.41
C LEU A 371 0.85 -44.28 -16.53
N LEU A 372 1.51 -45.44 -16.51
CA LEU A 372 2.44 -45.84 -17.58
C LEU A 372 1.79 -45.85 -18.96
N ALA A 373 0.61 -46.48 -19.08
CA ALA A 373 -0.15 -46.51 -20.33
C ALA A 373 -0.50 -45.09 -20.79
N THR A 374 -0.82 -44.20 -19.87
CA THR A 374 -1.11 -42.79 -20.18
C THR A 374 0.15 -42.05 -20.64
N PHE A 375 1.32 -42.31 -20.06
CA PHE A 375 2.59 -41.70 -20.49
C PHE A 375 3.07 -42.21 -21.85
N ALA A 376 2.78 -43.48 -22.18
CA ALA A 376 3.12 -44.07 -23.48
C ALA A 376 2.41 -43.40 -24.66
N VAL A 377 1.30 -42.68 -24.41
CA VAL A 377 0.58 -41.93 -25.45
C VAL A 377 1.42 -40.73 -25.91
N PRO A 378 1.76 -40.60 -27.19
CA PRO A 378 2.61 -39.51 -27.67
C PRO A 378 2.02 -38.12 -27.40
N MET A 379 2.86 -37.20 -26.93
CA MET A 379 2.52 -35.80 -26.67
C MET A 379 2.72 -34.97 -27.94
N HIS A 380 1.74 -34.13 -28.28
CA HIS A 380 1.83 -33.22 -29.42
C HIS A 380 2.13 -31.82 -28.90
N LEU A 381 3.40 -31.41 -29.03
CA LEU A 381 3.88 -30.09 -28.65
C LEU A 381 4.06 -29.23 -29.90
N PRO A 382 4.08 -27.89 -29.79
CA PRO A 382 4.41 -27.00 -30.91
C PRO A 382 5.77 -27.31 -31.55
N GLN A 383 6.74 -27.82 -30.77
CA GLN A 383 8.08 -28.16 -31.22
C GLN A 383 8.17 -29.55 -31.88
N GLY A 384 7.11 -30.37 -31.80
CA GLY A 384 7.07 -31.70 -32.39
C GLY A 384 6.39 -32.74 -31.50
N ARG A 385 6.46 -33.99 -31.95
CA ARG A 385 5.91 -35.16 -31.24
C ARG A 385 6.95 -35.69 -30.25
N VAL A 386 6.56 -35.85 -29.00
CA VAL A 386 7.43 -36.35 -27.92
C VAL A 386 6.85 -37.62 -27.32
N ASN A 387 7.71 -38.62 -27.15
CA ASN A 387 7.40 -39.84 -26.41
C ASN A 387 8.31 -39.89 -25.19
N ILE A 388 7.71 -40.05 -24.02
CA ILE A 388 8.42 -40.27 -22.76
C ILE A 388 7.95 -41.56 -22.11
N GLY A 389 8.83 -42.20 -21.35
CA GLY A 389 8.44 -43.26 -20.43
C GLY A 389 8.40 -42.74 -18.99
N ALA A 390 8.16 -43.64 -18.05
CA ALA A 390 8.37 -43.36 -16.64
C ALA A 390 8.74 -44.64 -15.91
N SER A 391 9.60 -44.52 -14.91
CA SER A 391 9.90 -45.60 -13.98
C SER A 391 9.18 -45.29 -12.68
N ILE A 392 8.37 -46.24 -12.19
CA ILE A 392 7.52 -46.05 -11.01
C ILE A 392 7.89 -47.05 -9.92
N GLY A 393 8.20 -46.54 -8.73
CA GLY A 393 8.39 -47.33 -7.52
C GLY A 393 7.21 -47.20 -6.58
N ILE A 394 6.77 -48.31 -5.99
CA ILE A 394 5.64 -48.35 -5.06
C ILE A 394 6.09 -48.86 -3.69
N ALA A 395 5.71 -48.18 -2.61
CA ALA A 395 5.84 -48.65 -1.24
C ALA A 395 4.53 -48.41 -0.45
N GLY A 396 4.20 -49.28 0.48
CA GLY A 396 2.98 -49.22 1.30
C GLY A 396 3.26 -48.87 2.76
N CYS A 397 2.39 -48.06 3.36
CA CYS A 397 2.32 -47.87 4.80
C CYS A 397 1.08 -48.60 5.35
N PRO A 398 1.19 -49.40 6.42
CA PRO A 398 2.39 -49.63 7.24
C PRO A 398 3.28 -50.80 6.77
N ALA A 399 2.99 -51.44 5.63
CA ALA A 399 3.60 -52.71 5.22
C ALA A 399 5.13 -52.63 5.02
N ASP A 400 5.62 -51.60 4.34
CA ASP A 400 7.04 -51.42 4.02
C ASP A 400 7.74 -50.46 4.99
N ALA A 401 7.03 -49.45 5.49
CA ALA A 401 7.52 -48.52 6.50
C ALA A 401 6.37 -47.80 7.22
N ARG A 402 6.62 -47.40 8.48
CA ARG A 402 5.70 -46.60 9.33
C ARG A 402 6.20 -45.17 9.59
N ASP A 403 7.24 -44.78 8.86
CA ASP A 403 7.90 -43.48 8.95
C ASP A 403 8.04 -42.91 7.55
N ALA A 404 7.78 -41.61 7.39
CA ALA A 404 7.73 -40.97 6.08
C ALA A 404 9.09 -41.02 5.35
N HIS A 405 10.21 -40.90 6.08
CA HIS A 405 11.54 -40.92 5.48
C HIS A 405 11.86 -42.30 4.92
N TYR A 406 11.62 -43.36 5.71
CA TYR A 406 11.86 -44.73 5.25
C TYR A 406 10.90 -45.16 4.14
N LEU A 407 9.65 -44.72 4.17
CA LEU A 407 8.67 -45.02 3.12
C LEU A 407 9.06 -44.36 1.78
N LEU A 408 9.50 -43.10 1.82
CA LEU A 408 9.99 -42.41 0.63
C LEU A 408 11.22 -43.09 0.05
N LYS A 409 12.16 -43.50 0.91
CA LYS A 409 13.36 -44.25 0.51
C LYS A 409 13.02 -45.59 -0.13
N ALA A 410 12.05 -46.32 0.43
CA ALA A 410 11.57 -47.59 -0.13
C ALA A 410 10.96 -47.42 -1.53
N ALA A 411 10.14 -46.38 -1.72
CA ALA A 411 9.55 -46.07 -3.03
C ALA A 411 10.62 -45.64 -4.06
N ASP A 412 11.61 -44.85 -3.65
CA ASP A 412 12.75 -44.45 -4.50
C ASP A 412 13.62 -45.65 -4.90
N GLU A 413 13.95 -46.54 -3.96
CA GLU A 413 14.69 -47.78 -4.24
C GLU A 413 13.95 -48.68 -5.24
N ALA A 414 12.62 -48.79 -5.10
CA ALA A 414 11.79 -49.52 -6.07
C ALA A 414 11.78 -48.85 -7.45
N MET A 415 11.69 -47.53 -7.52
CA MET A 415 11.76 -46.78 -8.78
C MET A 415 13.12 -46.96 -9.46
N TYR A 416 14.21 -46.97 -8.69
CA TYR A 416 15.54 -47.22 -9.23
C TYR A 416 15.70 -48.65 -9.76
N GLN A 417 15.07 -49.64 -9.12
CA GLN A 417 14.99 -51.00 -9.67
C GLN A 417 14.21 -51.01 -11.00
N ALA A 418 13.10 -50.27 -11.10
CA ALA A 418 12.37 -50.11 -12.35
C ALA A 418 13.27 -49.54 -13.47
N LYS A 419 14.09 -48.54 -13.18
CA LYS A 419 15.08 -48.01 -14.14
C LYS A 419 16.11 -49.06 -14.58
N ARG A 420 16.57 -49.91 -13.66
CA ARG A 420 17.61 -50.91 -13.94
C ARG A 420 17.13 -52.10 -14.77
N GLN A 421 15.87 -52.51 -14.65
CA GLN A 421 15.38 -53.69 -15.40
C GLN A 421 14.76 -53.33 -16.76
N GLY A 422 14.89 -52.09 -17.24
CA GLY A 422 14.51 -51.73 -18.61
C GLY A 422 13.77 -50.42 -18.78
N LYS A 423 13.47 -49.68 -17.69
CA LYS A 423 12.67 -48.44 -17.70
C LYS A 423 11.22 -48.68 -18.13
N HIS A 424 10.38 -47.64 -18.11
CA HIS A 424 8.97 -47.72 -18.51
C HIS A 424 8.18 -48.86 -17.84
N GLN A 425 8.36 -49.01 -16.52
CA GLN A 425 7.75 -50.10 -15.76
C GLN A 425 7.52 -49.74 -14.30
N VAL A 426 6.74 -50.58 -13.62
CA VAL A 426 6.45 -50.46 -12.18
C VAL A 426 7.25 -51.50 -11.42
N CYS A 427 7.85 -51.11 -10.30
CA CYS A 427 8.39 -52.04 -9.31
C CYS A 427 7.81 -51.74 -7.93
N ARG A 428 7.49 -52.80 -7.19
CA ARG A 428 7.20 -52.68 -5.76
C ARG A 428 8.49 -52.75 -4.97
N TYR A 429 8.49 -52.08 -3.83
CA TYR A 429 9.50 -52.32 -2.84
C TYR A 429 9.39 -53.75 -2.33
N THR A 430 10.52 -54.45 -2.33
CA THR A 430 10.69 -55.73 -1.65
C THR A 430 11.90 -55.60 -0.77
N ALA A 431 11.72 -55.63 0.55
CA ALA A 431 12.84 -55.68 1.49
C ALA A 431 13.69 -56.91 1.14
N HIS A 432 14.91 -56.69 0.65
CA HIS A 432 15.85 -57.80 0.48
C HIS A 432 16.10 -58.41 1.86
N SER A 433 15.67 -59.65 2.08
CA SER A 433 16.17 -60.43 3.21
C SER A 433 17.67 -60.64 2.97
N PRO A 434 18.55 -60.20 3.89
CA PRO A 434 19.95 -60.56 3.80
C PRO A 434 20.08 -62.05 4.13
N GLY A 435 20.11 -62.91 3.11
CA GLY A 435 20.44 -64.33 3.28
C GLY A 435 19.76 -65.29 2.32
N ALA A 436 20.44 -65.60 1.21
CA ALA A 436 20.48 -66.94 0.64
C ALA A 436 21.93 -67.19 0.21
N PRO A 437 22.64 -68.18 0.78
CA PRO A 437 23.99 -68.51 0.35
C PRO A 437 23.99 -69.20 -1.02
N GLU A 438 25.10 -69.05 -1.73
CA GLU A 438 25.44 -69.68 -3.02
C GLU A 438 25.22 -71.20 -3.06
#